data_AF-A0A945ZSZ7-F1
#
_entry.id   AF-A0A945ZSZ7-F1
#
_cell.length_a   1.000
_cell.length_b   1.000
_cell.length_c   1.000
_cell.angle_alpha   90.00
_cell.angle_beta   90.00
_cell.angle_gamma   90.00
#
_symmetry.space_group_name_H-M   'P 1'
#
loop_
_entity.id
_entity.type
_entity.pdbx_description
1 polymer ?
#
loop_
_entity_poly.entity_id
_entity_poly.type
_entity_poly.pdbx_seq_one_letter_code
_entity_poly.pdbx_strand_id
1 'polypeptide(L)'
;MSGFHSFDPEALEGRDLHGKLLGGIAPRPIAFASTVDKEGRANLAPFSYFNVFSANPPIVIFSPARRMRGNTTKHTLENVLEVPEVVINLV
;
A
#
# COMPACT_ATOMS: atom_id res chain seq x y z
N MET A 1 14.17 -7.80 -33.28
CA MET A 1 14.03 -6.43 -32.77
C MET A 1 12.95 -6.46 -31.70
N SER A 2 13.27 -6.14 -30.45
CA SER A 2 12.24 -6.02 -29.41
C SER A 2 11.39 -4.79 -29.72
N GLY A 3 10.13 -5.01 -30.06
CA GLY A 3 9.16 -3.93 -30.16
C GLY A 3 8.79 -3.41 -28.76
N PHE A 4 8.44 -2.13 -28.67
CA PHE A 4 7.79 -1.60 -27.48
C PHE A 4 6.29 -1.91 -27.56
N HIS A 5 5.69 -2.28 -26.42
CA HIS A 5 4.25 -2.43 -26.29
C HIS A 5 3.69 -1.24 -25.52
N SER A 6 2.78 -0.50 -26.13
CA SER A 6 2.06 0.60 -25.50
C SER A 6 0.67 0.13 -25.08
N PHE A 7 0.23 0.58 -23.91
CA PHE A 7 -1.10 0.29 -23.37
C PHE A 7 -1.76 1.59 -22.95
N ASP A 8 -3.03 1.76 -23.30
CA ASP A 8 -3.88 2.84 -22.79
C ASP A 8 -4.53 2.37 -21.47
N PRO A 9 -4.24 3.01 -20.32
CA PRO A 9 -4.83 2.62 -19.05
C PRO A 9 -6.36 2.64 -19.01
N GLU A 10 -7.01 3.52 -19.79
CA GLU A 10 -8.48 3.63 -19.81
C GLU A 10 -9.12 2.46 -20.56
N ALA A 11 -8.37 1.81 -21.45
CA ALA A 11 -8.83 0.65 -22.21
C ALA A 11 -8.56 -0.70 -21.50
N LEU A 12 -7.96 -0.69 -20.30
CA LEU A 12 -7.63 -1.90 -19.56
C LEU A 12 -8.63 -2.23 -18.46
N GLU A 13 -8.99 -3.51 -18.36
CA GLU A 13 -9.72 -4.03 -17.21
C GLU A 13 -8.90 -3.86 -15.91
N GLY A 14 -9.58 -3.60 -14.78
CA GLY A 14 -8.92 -3.24 -13.52
C GLY A 14 -7.90 -4.28 -13.03
N ARG A 15 -8.14 -5.58 -13.28
CA ARG A 15 -7.20 -6.65 -12.94
C ARG A 15 -5.93 -6.62 -13.80
N ASP A 16 -6.07 -6.34 -15.11
CA ASP A 16 -4.93 -6.27 -16.02
C ASP A 16 -4.11 -5.01 -15.75
N LEU A 17 -4.77 -3.86 -15.62
CA LEU A 17 -4.10 -2.61 -15.24
C LEU A 17 -3.31 -2.77 -13.93
N HIS A 18 -3.92 -3.34 -12.89
CA HIS A 18 -3.25 -3.62 -11.62
C HIS A 18 -2.06 -4.56 -11.81
N GLY A 19 -2.21 -5.63 -12.59
CA GLY A 19 -1.12 -6.55 -12.92
C GLY A 19 0.06 -5.86 -13.60
N LYS A 20 -0.21 -5.01 -14.61
CA LYS A 20 0.85 -4.26 -15.33
C LYS A 20 1.56 -3.26 -14.42
N LEU A 21 0.82 -2.52 -13.58
CA LEU A 21 1.42 -1.58 -12.62
C LEU A 21 2.33 -2.31 -11.63
N LEU A 22 1.88 -3.43 -11.05
CA LEU A 22 2.69 -4.20 -10.09
C LEU A 22 3.82 -4.98 -10.74
N GLY A 23 3.69 -5.35 -12.01
CA GLY A 23 4.77 -5.99 -12.77
C GLY A 23 5.86 -4.99 -13.16
N GLY A 24 5.47 -3.77 -13.54
CA GLY A 24 6.39 -2.71 -13.97
C GLY A 24 7.10 -1.98 -12.81
N ILE A 25 6.45 -1.89 -11.65
CA ILE A 25 7.02 -1.24 -10.45
C ILE A 25 7.45 -2.35 -9.47
N ALA A 26 8.66 -2.86 -9.68
CA ALA A 26 9.27 -3.92 -8.88
C ALA A 26 10.81 -3.81 -8.85
N PRO A 27 11.51 -4.32 -7.81
CA PRO A 27 10.96 -4.89 -6.57
C PRO A 27 10.30 -3.80 -5.70
N ARG A 28 9.31 -4.19 -4.89
CA ARG A 28 8.63 -3.26 -3.96
C ARG A 28 9.02 -3.61 -2.52
N PRO A 29 9.51 -2.66 -1.72
CA PRO A 29 9.70 -2.89 -0.30
C PRO A 29 8.34 -3.12 0.36
N ILE A 30 8.33 -3.86 1.46
CA ILE A 30 7.10 -4.17 2.20
C ILE A 30 7.13 -3.37 3.50
N ALA A 31 6.10 -2.53 3.71
CA ALA A 31 5.78 -2.01 5.02
C ALA A 31 4.96 -3.04 5.79
N PHE A 32 5.57 -3.70 6.78
CA PHE A 32 4.83 -4.56 7.69
C PHE A 32 4.36 -3.74 8.90
N ALA A 33 3.21 -3.11 8.73
CA ALA A 33 2.71 -2.06 9.63
C ALA A 33 1.96 -2.66 10.82
N SER A 34 2.44 -2.36 12.04
CA SER A 34 1.73 -2.64 13.29
C SER A 34 1.01 -1.40 13.79
N THR A 35 -0.26 -1.58 14.18
CA THR A 35 -1.14 -0.54 14.73
C THR A 35 -1.93 -1.10 15.91
N VAL A 36 -2.52 -0.23 16.73
CA VAL A 36 -3.47 -0.60 17.79
C VAL A 36 -4.77 0.17 17.60
N ASP A 37 -5.90 -0.43 17.95
CA ASP A 37 -7.16 0.33 18.04
C ASP A 37 -7.26 1.07 19.38
N LYS A 38 -8.35 1.82 19.60
CA LYS A 38 -8.60 2.56 20.84
C LYS A 38 -8.72 1.68 22.09
N GLU A 39 -9.04 0.38 21.94
CA GLU A 39 -9.04 -0.58 23.04
C GLU A 39 -7.67 -1.23 23.29
N GLY A 40 -6.64 -0.83 22.52
CA GLY A 40 -5.29 -1.36 22.63
C GLY A 40 -5.10 -2.73 21.97
N ARG A 41 -6.05 -3.20 21.15
CA ARG A 41 -5.92 -4.48 20.43
C ARG A 41 -4.99 -4.31 19.24
N ALA A 42 -3.99 -5.18 19.16
CA ALA A 42 -2.97 -5.14 18.11
C ALA A 42 -3.51 -5.60 16.75
N ASN A 43 -3.04 -4.94 15.69
CA ASN A 43 -3.24 -5.30 14.30
C ASN A 43 -1.88 -5.24 13.57
N LEU A 44 -1.65 -6.16 12.64
CA LEU A 44 -0.40 -6.24 11.88
C LEU A 44 -0.71 -6.66 10.43
N ALA A 45 -0.29 -5.86 9.46
CA ALA A 45 -0.60 -6.12 8.05
C ALA A 45 0.53 -5.65 7.09
N PRO A 46 0.81 -6.40 6.02
CA PRO A 46 1.80 -6.02 5.02
C PRO A 46 1.23 -5.14 3.90
N PHE A 47 1.99 -4.14 3.47
CA PHE A 47 1.66 -3.23 2.37
C PHE A 47 2.87 -3.04 1.44
N SER A 48 2.70 -3.35 0.15
CA SER A 48 3.76 -3.15 -0.86
C SER A 48 3.68 -1.81 -1.59
N TYR A 49 2.65 -1.01 -1.31
CA TYR A 49 2.56 0.37 -1.80
C TYR A 49 3.27 1.23 -0.77
N PHE A 50 4.60 1.12 -0.69
CA PHE A 50 5.43 1.70 0.35
C PHE A 50 6.69 2.34 -0.26
N ASN A 51 7.04 3.56 0.18
CA ASN A 51 8.27 4.23 -0.21
C ASN A 51 8.68 5.35 0.77
N VAL A 52 9.92 5.81 0.66
CA VAL A 52 10.39 7.08 1.26
C VAL A 52 9.84 8.25 0.46
N PHE A 53 9.40 9.31 1.14
CA PHE A 53 8.85 10.51 0.52
C PHE A 53 9.70 11.76 0.76
N SER A 54 10.34 11.89 1.92
CA SER A 54 11.26 12.98 2.23
C SER A 54 12.34 12.54 3.21
N ALA A 55 13.52 13.14 3.12
CA ALA A 55 14.62 12.94 4.07
C ALA A 55 14.68 14.04 5.16
N ASN A 56 14.14 15.24 4.88
CA ASN A 56 14.10 16.34 5.84
C ASN A 56 12.81 17.18 5.68
N PRO A 57 11.80 17.01 6.56
CA PRO A 57 11.75 16.00 7.62
C PRO A 57 11.68 14.57 7.04
N PRO A 58 12.11 13.54 7.80
CA PRO A 58 12.00 12.15 7.36
C PRO A 58 10.53 11.74 7.26
N ILE A 59 10.07 11.40 6.05
CA ILE A 59 8.69 10.99 5.78
C ILE A 59 8.71 9.72 4.93
N VAL A 60 7.89 8.75 5.33
CA VAL A 60 7.57 7.57 4.52
C VAL A 60 6.07 7.54 4.24
N ILE A 61 5.69 6.87 3.16
CA ILE A 61 4.28 6.66 2.79
C ILE A 61 4.02 5.18 2.62
N PHE A 62 2.87 4.71 3.12
CA PHE A 62 2.32 3.41 2.73
C PHE A 62 0.81 3.53 2.48
N SER A 63 0.26 2.69 1.60
CA SER A 63 -1.16 2.74 1.24
C SER A 63 -1.93 1.49 1.65
N PRO A 64 -2.84 1.58 2.64
CA PRO A 64 -3.82 0.53 2.89
C PRO A 64 -4.98 0.62 1.90
N ALA A 65 -4.79 0.03 0.71
CA ALA A 65 -5.83 -0.03 -0.31
C ALA A 65 -7.13 -0.66 0.25
N ARG A 66 -8.27 -0.13 -0.19
CA ARG A 66 -9.59 -0.66 0.19
C ARG A 66 -9.69 -2.14 -0.15
N ARG A 67 -10.44 -2.87 0.67
CA ARG A 67 -10.74 -4.28 0.40
C ARG A 67 -11.54 -4.35 -0.92
N MET A 68 -11.06 -5.15 -1.88
CA MET A 68 -11.79 -5.37 -3.14
C MET A 68 -13.20 -5.91 -2.89
N ARG A 69 -13.34 -6.80 -1.89
CA ARG A 69 -14.63 -7.31 -1.44
C ARG A 69 -15.28 -6.30 -0.49
N GLY A 70 -16.44 -5.78 -0.87
CA GLY A 70 -17.26 -4.90 -0.03
C GLY A 70 -16.79 -3.45 0.07
N ASN A 71 -15.70 -3.07 -0.63
CA ASN A 71 -15.20 -1.69 -0.69
C ASN A 71 -14.96 -1.04 0.69
N THR A 72 -14.61 -1.85 1.69
CA THR A 72 -14.37 -1.40 3.07
C THR A 72 -12.90 -1.04 3.30
N THR A 73 -12.66 -0.26 4.34
CA THR A 73 -11.32 0.11 4.82
C THR A 73 -10.62 -1.07 5.50
N LYS A 74 -9.32 -0.95 5.71
CA LYS A 74 -8.50 -1.92 6.46
C LYS A 74 -8.41 -1.46 7.91
N HIS A 75 -8.30 -2.39 8.85
CA HIS A 75 -8.11 -2.06 10.28
C HIS A 75 -6.90 -1.17 10.50
N THR A 76 -5.81 -1.31 9.71
CA THR A 76 -4.66 -0.40 9.80
C THR A 76 -5.04 1.07 9.58
N LEU A 77 -5.92 1.36 8.62
CA LEU A 77 -6.39 2.74 8.40
C LEU A 77 -7.34 3.19 9.51
N GLU A 78 -8.28 2.34 9.89
CA GLU A 78 -9.24 2.63 10.98
C GLU A 78 -8.49 2.95 12.28
N ASN A 79 -7.51 2.12 12.63
CA ASN A 79 -6.65 2.30 13.80
C ASN A 79 -5.87 3.61 13.76
N VAL A 80 -5.21 3.95 12.63
CA VAL A 80 -4.42 5.20 12.51
C VAL A 80 -5.27 6.47 12.59
N LEU A 81 -6.56 6.38 12.22
CA LEU A 81 -7.49 7.50 12.36
C LEU A 81 -7.92 7.72 13.82
N GLU A 82 -7.97 6.67 14.64
CA GLU A 82 -8.30 6.76 16.07
C GLU A 82 -7.06 7.01 16.96
N VAL A 83 -5.96 6.32 16.66
CA VAL A 83 -4.66 6.37 17.34
C VAL A 83 -3.60 6.72 16.29
N PRO A 84 -3.10 7.97 16.23
CA PRO A 84 -2.29 8.49 15.12
C PRO A 84 -0.82 8.01 15.15
N GLU A 85 -0.62 6.72 15.40
CA GLU A 85 0.67 6.06 15.55
C GLU A 85 0.70 4.77 14.73
N VAL A 86 1.85 4.50 14.12
CA VAL A 86 2.12 3.27 13.36
C VAL A 86 3.61 2.97 13.43
N VAL A 87 3.96 1.70 13.56
CA VAL A 87 5.34 1.23 13.43
C VAL A 87 5.48 0.43 12.14
N ILE A 88 6.49 0.77 11.34
CA ILE A 88 6.81 0.07 10.09
C ILE A 88 7.97 -0.89 10.36
N ASN A 89 7.68 -2.19 10.30
CA ASN A 89 8.70 -3.23 10.33
C ASN A 89 9.14 -3.51 8.88
N LEU A 90 10.44 -3.41 8.62
CA LEU A 90 11.00 -3.70 7.29
C LEU A 90 11.12 -5.21 7.07
N VAL A 91 10.82 -5.66 5.85
CA VAL A 91 10.90 -7.06 5.39
C VAL A 91 11.64 -7.11 4.07
#